data_AF-E6ZQF6-F1
#
_entry.id   AF-E6ZQF6-F1
#
_cell.length_a   1.000
_cell.length_b   1.000
_cell.length_c   1.000
_cell.angle_alpha   90.00
_cell.angle_beta   90.00
_cell.angle_gamma   90.00
#
_symmetry.space_group_name_H-M   'P 1'
#
loop_
_entity.id
_entity.type
_entity.pdbx_description
1 polymer ?
#
loop_
_entity_poly.entity_id
_entity_poly.type
_entity_poly.pdbx_seq_one_letter_code
_entity_poly.pdbx_strand_id
1 'polypeptide(L)'
;MSSNEVKPGKNCRLCSKQLDHHVLGSDFTCRTCQYECHRVEPLLREMAALHMKQQRENAQAIKALKDEISELKNNLSNRQQKASTTLKGLRDAMSELSSEVSYLKQIKTKVEGDDRFKKIEKEIEDVKTEVKNLDQEVANVYADQENDSRWEDNEIDKAEVRQTVDGMVDFTRRLKEAFVALAGPEEKKVQQMEAQREKDAQELKDGMREMQGFMRQMQQAFSMLPVLAASTPAQTQQIHTPTQSQASTTMQTTVPAKAVTTSAVKKK
;
A
#
# COMPACT_ATOMS: atom_id res chain seq x y z
N MET A 1 -6.24 -35.04 -60.77
CA MET A 1 -7.14 -35.74 -59.83
C MET A 1 -8.56 -35.37 -60.21
N SER A 2 -9.30 -36.32 -60.78
CA SER A 2 -10.61 -36.09 -61.40
C SER A 2 -11.71 -36.07 -60.34
N SER A 3 -12.43 -34.95 -60.26
CA SER A 3 -13.67 -34.85 -59.50
C SER A 3 -14.78 -35.60 -60.23
N ASN A 4 -15.29 -36.67 -59.63
CA ASN A 4 -16.49 -37.37 -60.10
C ASN A 4 -17.73 -36.50 -59.83
N GLU A 5 -18.11 -35.68 -60.80
CA GLU A 5 -19.44 -35.05 -60.83
C GLU A 5 -20.51 -36.15 -60.95
N VAL A 6 -21.25 -36.38 -59.87
CA VAL A 6 -22.47 -37.20 -59.89
C VAL A 6 -23.54 -36.40 -60.65
N LYS A 7 -23.69 -36.67 -61.95
CA LYS A 7 -24.77 -36.10 -62.77
C LYS A 7 -26.13 -36.55 -62.20
N PRO A 8 -27.01 -35.63 -61.77
CA PRO A 8 -28.32 -36.01 -61.22
C PRO A 8 -29.13 -36.75 -62.29
N GLY A 9 -29.52 -38.00 -61.96
CA GLY A 9 -30.14 -38.94 -62.87
C GLY A 9 -31.27 -38.32 -63.71
N LYS A 10 -31.24 -38.60 -65.02
CA LYS A 10 -32.23 -38.15 -66.01
C LYS A 10 -33.43 -39.10 -66.12
N ASN A 11 -33.64 -39.94 -65.11
CA ASN A 11 -34.65 -40.98 -65.12
C ASN A 11 -35.76 -40.65 -64.13
N CYS A 12 -37.02 -40.92 -64.49
CA CYS A 12 -38.13 -40.86 -63.55
C CYS A 12 -37.87 -41.82 -62.37
N ARG A 13 -38.02 -41.36 -61.13
CA ARG A 13 -37.79 -42.21 -59.93
C ARG A 13 -38.75 -43.40 -59.81
N LEU A 14 -39.94 -43.32 -60.42
CA LEU A 14 -40.97 -44.36 -60.32
C LEU A 14 -40.87 -45.40 -61.43
N CYS A 15 -40.56 -44.98 -62.67
CA CYS A 15 -40.54 -45.91 -63.81
C CYS A 15 -39.16 -46.06 -64.47
N SER A 16 -38.13 -45.40 -63.96
CA SER A 16 -36.73 -45.45 -64.44
C SER A 16 -36.51 -45.08 -65.91
N LYS A 17 -37.54 -44.61 -66.64
CA LYS A 17 -37.41 -44.19 -68.04
C LYS A 17 -36.77 -42.82 -68.16
N GLN A 18 -35.97 -42.65 -69.22
CA GLN A 18 -35.32 -41.38 -69.56
C GLN A 18 -36.34 -40.29 -69.83
N LEU A 19 -36.05 -39.10 -69.31
CA LEU A 19 -36.88 -37.91 -69.44
C LEU A 19 -36.40 -37.08 -70.63
N ASP A 20 -37.37 -36.58 -71.39
CA ASP A 20 -37.13 -35.84 -72.63
C ASP A 20 -36.41 -34.52 -72.36
N HIS A 21 -35.46 -34.17 -73.23
CA HIS A 21 -34.41 -33.19 -72.93
C HIS A 21 -34.84 -31.71 -73.03
N HIS A 22 -36.11 -31.46 -73.38
CA HIS A 22 -36.61 -30.14 -73.79
C HIS A 22 -37.43 -29.38 -72.74
N VAL A 23 -37.62 -29.92 -71.53
CA VAL A 23 -38.39 -29.24 -70.48
C VAL A 23 -37.44 -28.59 -69.47
N LEU A 24 -37.17 -27.30 -69.67
CA LEU A 24 -36.50 -26.44 -68.70
C LEU A 24 -37.55 -25.94 -67.69
N GLY A 25 -37.84 -26.76 -66.67
CA GLY A 25 -38.75 -26.43 -65.56
C GLY A 25 -38.41 -27.26 -64.32
N SER A 26 -38.71 -26.73 -63.13
CA SER A 26 -38.52 -27.40 -61.82
C SER A 26 -39.36 -28.66 -61.67
N ASP A 27 -40.53 -28.64 -62.31
CA ASP A 27 -41.57 -29.64 -62.22
C ASP A 27 -41.83 -30.18 -63.61
N PHE A 28 -41.75 -31.51 -63.76
CA PHE A 28 -42.14 -32.17 -64.98
C PHE A 28 -42.97 -33.41 -64.65
N THR A 29 -44.04 -33.62 -65.41
CA THR A 29 -44.83 -34.84 -65.33
C THR A 29 -44.15 -35.90 -66.19
N CYS A 30 -43.82 -37.05 -65.61
CA CYS A 30 -43.28 -38.16 -66.40
C CYS A 30 -44.35 -38.65 -67.38
N ARG A 31 -44.14 -38.52 -68.69
CA ARG A 31 -45.12 -38.97 -69.71
C ARG A 31 -45.49 -40.45 -69.62
N THR A 32 -44.62 -41.28 -69.05
CA THR A 32 -44.87 -42.74 -68.94
C THR A 32 -45.76 -43.10 -67.77
N CYS A 33 -45.52 -42.53 -66.58
CA CYS A 33 -46.27 -42.89 -65.37
C CYS A 33 -47.19 -41.76 -64.87
N GLN A 34 -47.29 -40.67 -65.62
CA GLN A 34 -48.05 -39.45 -65.32
C GLN A 34 -47.76 -38.83 -63.95
N TYR A 35 -46.65 -39.20 -63.32
CA TYR A 35 -46.30 -38.73 -61.98
C TYR A 35 -45.49 -37.44 -62.04
N GLU A 36 -45.82 -36.48 -61.19
CA GLU A 36 -45.09 -35.22 -61.04
C GLU A 36 -43.74 -35.45 -60.36
N CYS A 37 -42.68 -35.36 -61.16
CA CYS A 37 -41.32 -35.53 -60.69
C CYS A 37 -40.71 -34.15 -60.45
N HIS A 38 -40.43 -33.85 -59.18
CA HIS A 38 -39.86 -32.58 -58.75
C HIS A 38 -38.35 -32.74 -58.66
N ARG A 39 -37.59 -32.05 -59.52
CA ARG A 39 -36.14 -32.29 -59.63
C ARG A 39 -35.30 -31.46 -58.66
N VAL A 40 -35.83 -30.36 -58.17
CA VAL A 40 -35.04 -29.29 -57.50
C VAL A 40 -35.52 -29.00 -56.07
N GLU A 41 -36.77 -29.34 -55.73
CA GLU A 41 -37.40 -29.03 -54.45
C GLU A 41 -36.70 -29.63 -53.20
N PRO A 42 -36.21 -30.89 -53.22
CA PRO A 42 -35.58 -31.49 -52.04
C PRO A 42 -34.28 -30.79 -51.62
N LEU A 43 -33.46 -30.37 -52.60
CA LEU A 43 -32.18 -29.71 -52.34
C LEU A 43 -32.36 -28.28 -51.82
N LEU A 44 -33.32 -27.52 -52.37
CA LEU A 44 -33.64 -26.19 -51.82
C LEU A 44 -34.16 -26.27 -50.39
N ARG A 45 -35.01 -27.26 -50.08
CA ARG A 45 -35.53 -27.46 -48.73
C ARG A 45 -34.44 -27.79 -47.73
N GLU A 46 -33.48 -28.63 -48.12
CA GLU A 46 -32.32 -28.98 -47.29
C GLU A 46 -31.38 -27.79 -47.07
N MET A 47 -31.06 -27.02 -48.12
CA MET A 47 -30.26 -25.80 -47.98
C MET A 47 -30.94 -24.75 -47.08
N ALA A 48 -32.27 -24.57 -47.21
CA ALA A 48 -33.03 -23.68 -46.34
C ALA A 48 -33.01 -24.15 -44.87
N ALA A 49 -33.14 -25.46 -44.63
CA ALA A 49 -33.07 -26.04 -43.30
C ALA A 49 -31.67 -25.85 -42.66
N LEU A 50 -30.60 -26.05 -43.44
CA LEU A 50 -29.22 -25.80 -43.00
C LEU A 50 -28.99 -24.33 -42.67
N HIS A 51 -29.47 -23.40 -43.51
CA HIS A 51 -29.36 -21.97 -43.26
C HIS A 51 -30.10 -21.56 -41.98
N MET A 52 -31.32 -22.07 -41.77
CA MET A 52 -32.08 -21.81 -40.54
C MET A 52 -31.40 -22.40 -39.30
N LYS A 53 -30.78 -23.58 -39.42
CA LYS A 53 -29.98 -24.18 -38.33
C LYS A 53 -28.78 -23.31 -37.99
N GLN A 54 -28.00 -22.91 -39.00
CA GLN A 54 -26.84 -22.04 -38.82
C GLN A 54 -27.23 -20.70 -38.20
N GLN A 55 -28.36 -20.11 -38.62
CA GLN A 55 -28.85 -18.86 -38.07
C GLN A 55 -29.20 -18.98 -36.59
N ARG A 56 -29.79 -20.10 -36.15
CA ARG A 56 -30.08 -20.36 -34.73
C ARG A 56 -28.82 -20.55 -33.91
N GLU A 57 -27.85 -21.30 -34.42
CA GLU A 57 -26.55 -21.50 -33.75
C GLU A 57 -25.81 -20.17 -33.60
N ASN A 58 -25.77 -19.36 -34.66
CA ASN A 58 -25.20 -18.01 -34.60
C ASN A 58 -25.93 -17.12 -33.59
N ALA A 59 -27.26 -17.15 -33.54
CA ALA A 59 -28.04 -16.39 -32.56
C ALA A 59 -27.75 -16.82 -31.11
N GLN A 60 -27.58 -18.12 -30.87
CA GLN A 60 -27.20 -18.66 -29.56
C GLN A 60 -25.77 -18.24 -29.17
N ALA A 61 -24.81 -18.32 -30.10
CA ALA A 61 -23.44 -17.88 -29.88
C ALA A 61 -23.37 -16.37 -29.58
N ILE A 62 -24.11 -15.55 -30.32
CA ILE A 62 -24.20 -14.10 -30.08
C ILE A 62 -24.80 -13.82 -28.70
N LYS A 63 -25.83 -14.58 -28.28
CA LYS A 63 -26.41 -14.42 -26.95
C LYS A 63 -25.41 -14.75 -25.85
N ALA A 64 -24.70 -15.88 -25.96
CA ALA A 64 -23.67 -16.28 -25.00
C ALA A 64 -22.57 -15.22 -24.88
N LEU A 65 -22.05 -14.73 -26.01
CA LEU A 65 -21.05 -13.65 -26.02
C LEU A 65 -21.57 -12.36 -25.38
N LYS A 66 -22.84 -12.01 -25.60
CA LYS A 66 -23.44 -10.83 -24.97
C LYS A 66 -23.55 -10.98 -23.45
N ASP A 67 -23.88 -12.17 -22.98
CA ASP A 67 -23.98 -12.49 -21.55
C ASP A 67 -22.58 -12.43 -20.90
N GLU A 68 -21.56 -13.01 -21.54
CA GLU A 68 -20.15 -12.92 -21.10
C GLU A 68 -19.63 -11.48 -21.07
N ILE A 69 -19.91 -10.68 -22.11
CA ILE A 69 -19.54 -9.25 -22.14
C ILE A 69 -20.21 -8.49 -20.99
N SER A 70 -21.47 -8.81 -20.69
CA SER A 70 -22.21 -8.16 -19.60
C SER A 70 -21.60 -8.51 -18.24
N GLU A 71 -21.22 -9.77 -18.03
CA GLU A 71 -20.53 -10.22 -16.83
C GLU A 71 -19.15 -9.54 -16.67
N LEU A 72 -18.34 -9.54 -17.73
CA LEU A 72 -17.03 -8.88 -17.72
C LEU A 72 -17.15 -7.39 -17.42
N LYS A 73 -18.16 -6.70 -17.98
CA LYS A 73 -18.43 -5.29 -17.71
C LYS A 73 -18.77 -5.05 -16.24
N ASN A 74 -19.62 -5.89 -15.65
CA ASN A 74 -19.97 -5.81 -14.23
C ASN A 74 -18.74 -6.04 -13.33
N ASN A 75 -17.94 -7.05 -13.65
CA ASN A 75 -16.70 -7.35 -12.92
C ASN A 75 -15.69 -6.20 -13.00
N LEU A 76 -15.53 -5.58 -14.17
CA LEU A 76 -14.66 -4.42 -14.35
C LEU A 76 -15.16 -3.21 -13.54
N SER A 77 -16.47 -2.93 -13.58
CA SER A 77 -17.07 -1.85 -12.79
C SER A 77 -16.87 -2.06 -11.29
N ASN A 78 -17.08 -3.29 -10.79
CA ASN A 78 -16.84 -3.63 -9.39
C ASN A 78 -15.37 -3.47 -8.99
N ARG A 79 -14.43 -3.88 -9.85
CA ARG A 79 -12.99 -3.68 -9.62
C ARG A 79 -12.63 -2.20 -9.58
N GLN A 80 -13.18 -1.40 -10.49
CA GLN A 80 -12.94 0.04 -10.53
C GLN A 80 -13.46 0.73 -9.27
N GLN A 81 -14.65 0.34 -8.79
CA GLN A 81 -15.21 0.88 -7.55
C GLN A 81 -14.34 0.52 -6.34
N LYS A 82 -13.93 -0.75 -6.21
CA LYS A 82 -13.01 -1.18 -5.14
C LYS A 82 -11.71 -0.39 -5.16
N ALA A 83 -11.09 -0.25 -6.34
CA ALA A 83 -9.86 0.51 -6.50
C ALA A 83 -10.03 1.99 -6.09
N SER A 84 -11.15 2.61 -6.48
CA SER A 84 -11.48 3.99 -6.09
C SER A 84 -11.63 4.14 -4.58
N THR A 85 -12.33 3.21 -3.92
CA THR A 85 -12.48 3.21 -2.46
C THR A 85 -11.14 3.02 -1.76
N THR A 86 -10.30 2.09 -2.21
CA THR A 86 -8.95 1.88 -1.65
C THR A 86 -8.07 3.12 -1.81
N LEU A 87 -8.06 3.76 -2.99
CA LEU A 87 -7.29 4.99 -3.22
C LEU A 87 -7.76 6.15 -2.33
N LYS A 88 -9.08 6.25 -2.09
CA LYS A 88 -9.62 7.23 -1.14
C LYS A 88 -9.11 6.97 0.27
N GLY A 89 -9.20 5.72 0.75
CA GLY A 89 -8.70 5.34 2.07
C GLY A 89 -7.19 5.62 2.24
N LEU A 90 -6.39 5.35 1.20
CA LEU A 90 -4.95 5.68 1.22
C LEU A 90 -4.69 7.19 1.29
N ARG A 91 -5.48 8.01 0.59
CA ARG A 91 -5.38 9.48 0.67
C ARG A 91 -5.72 10.00 2.06
N ASP A 92 -6.76 9.44 2.67
CA ASP A 92 -7.20 9.84 4.00
C ASP A 92 -6.13 9.48 5.03
N ALA A 93 -5.59 8.25 4.99
CA ALA A 93 -4.49 7.81 5.85
C ALA A 93 -3.21 8.65 5.67
N MET A 94 -2.87 9.03 4.44
CA MET A 94 -1.73 9.90 4.17
C MET A 94 -1.92 11.31 4.76
N SER A 95 -3.17 11.79 4.76
CA SER A 95 -3.52 13.09 5.35
C SER A 95 -3.41 13.05 6.87
N GLU A 96 -3.86 11.96 7.49
CA GLU A 96 -3.71 11.71 8.93
C GLU A 96 -2.23 11.65 9.34
N LEU A 97 -1.43 10.83 8.64
CA LEU A 97 0.01 10.74 8.88
C LEU A 97 0.72 12.10 8.72
N SER A 98 0.33 12.88 7.71
CA SER A 98 0.88 14.22 7.52
C SER A 98 0.56 15.14 8.70
N SER A 99 -0.63 15.02 9.30
CA SER A 99 -1.02 15.79 10.47
C SER A 99 -0.22 15.37 11.72
N GLU A 100 0.00 14.08 11.91
CA GLU A 100 0.76 13.53 13.03
C GLU A 100 2.24 13.93 12.93
N VAL A 101 2.84 13.85 11.73
CA VAL A 101 4.21 14.35 11.48
C VAL A 101 4.32 15.84 11.81
N SER A 102 3.32 16.64 11.48
CA SER A 102 3.29 18.07 11.84
C SER A 102 3.25 18.27 13.35
N TYR A 103 2.44 17.48 14.05
CA TYR A 103 2.35 17.50 15.52
C TYR A 103 3.68 17.09 16.18
N LEU A 104 4.31 16.03 15.70
CA LEU A 104 5.62 15.59 16.18
C LEU A 104 6.71 16.65 15.96
N LYS A 105 6.70 17.34 14.81
CA LYS A 105 7.60 18.49 14.57
C LYS A 105 7.38 19.60 15.59
N GLN A 106 6.13 19.92 15.93
CA GLN A 106 5.83 20.92 16.96
C GLN A 106 6.33 20.50 18.34
N ILE A 107 6.14 19.23 18.73
CA ILE A 107 6.69 18.69 19.97
C ILE A 107 8.21 18.82 19.98
N LYS A 108 8.89 18.40 18.90
CA LYS A 108 10.34 18.51 18.78
C LYS A 108 10.81 19.95 19.00
N THR A 109 10.18 20.92 18.33
CA THR A 109 10.56 22.34 18.51
C THR A 109 10.32 22.85 19.93
N LYS A 110 9.27 22.37 20.62
CA LYS A 110 9.01 22.75 22.02
C LYS A 110 10.04 22.18 22.97
N VAL A 111 10.46 20.94 22.77
CA VAL A 111 11.48 20.27 23.59
C VAL A 111 12.86 20.91 23.36
N GLU A 112 13.25 21.13 22.10
CA GLU A 112 14.52 21.81 21.77
C GLU A 112 14.57 23.26 22.26
N GLY A 113 13.41 23.93 22.30
CA GLY A 113 13.25 25.28 22.83
C GLY A 113 13.05 25.35 24.35
N ASP A 114 12.98 24.21 25.06
CA ASP A 114 12.77 24.21 26.50
C ASP A 114 14.07 24.55 27.23
N ASP A 115 14.26 25.84 27.52
CA ASP A 115 15.41 26.35 28.26
C ASP A 115 15.50 25.77 29.69
N ARG A 116 14.47 25.09 30.19
CA ARG A 116 14.56 24.34 31.46
C ARG A 116 15.58 23.22 31.37
N PHE A 117 15.70 22.53 30.23
CA PHE A 117 16.71 21.48 30.07
C PHE A 117 18.12 22.06 30.14
N LYS A 118 18.39 23.17 29.43
CA LYS A 118 19.68 23.87 29.50
C LYS A 118 19.98 24.39 30.91
N LYS A 119 18.94 24.87 31.61
CA LYS A 119 19.08 25.34 33.00
C LYS A 119 19.44 24.18 33.93
N ILE A 120 18.77 23.04 33.79
CA ILE A 120 19.08 21.82 34.56
C ILE A 120 20.50 21.33 34.27
N GLU A 121 20.92 21.30 33.00
CA GLU A 121 22.30 20.94 32.63
C GLU A 121 23.33 21.85 33.31
N LYS A 122 23.06 23.16 33.34
CA LYS A 122 23.92 24.11 34.03
C LYS A 122 23.94 23.89 35.54
N GLU A 123 22.77 23.75 36.18
CA GLU A 123 22.66 23.48 37.61
C GLU A 123 23.37 22.18 38.00
N ILE A 124 23.33 21.14 37.15
CA ILE A 124 24.07 19.89 37.36
C ILE A 124 25.58 20.12 37.32
N GLU A 125 26.10 20.89 36.37
CA GLU A 125 27.55 21.15 36.27
C GLU A 125 28.04 22.05 37.43
N ASP A 126 27.20 22.99 37.90
CA ASP A 126 27.47 23.80 39.09
C ASP A 126 27.55 22.91 40.35
N VAL A 127 26.55 22.06 40.58
CA VAL A 127 26.55 21.09 41.70
C VAL A 127 27.76 20.15 41.64
N LYS A 128 28.14 19.67 40.46
CA LYS A 128 29.32 18.83 40.27
C LYS A 128 30.63 19.56 40.63
N THR A 129 30.67 20.86 40.40
CA THR A 129 31.81 21.70 40.80
C THR A 129 31.85 21.90 42.31
N GLU A 130 30.69 22.16 42.93
CA GLU A 130 30.56 22.26 44.39
C GLU A 130 30.97 20.95 45.08
N VAL A 131 30.53 19.79 44.58
CA VAL A 131 30.92 18.49 45.12
C VAL A 131 32.44 18.28 45.06
N LYS A 132 33.10 18.66 43.95
CA LYS A 132 34.56 18.58 43.85
C LYS A 132 35.27 19.49 44.85
N ASN A 133 34.74 20.70 45.05
CA ASN A 133 35.31 21.64 46.02
C ASN A 133 35.16 21.10 47.45
N LEU A 134 33.99 20.53 47.78
CA LEU A 134 33.75 19.88 49.07
C LEU A 134 34.66 18.67 49.28
N ASP A 135 34.83 17.81 48.28
CA ASP A 135 35.76 16.68 48.36
C ASP A 135 37.20 17.15 48.61
N GLN A 136 37.62 18.26 47.97
CA GLN A 136 38.94 18.85 48.20
C GLN A 136 39.06 19.46 49.60
N GLU A 137 38.04 20.16 50.08
CA GLU A 137 38.01 20.74 51.43
C GLU A 137 38.06 19.64 52.50
N VAL A 138 37.29 18.57 52.32
CA VAL A 138 37.34 17.38 53.18
C VAL A 138 38.73 16.76 53.16
N ALA A 139 39.35 16.58 51.99
CA ALA A 139 40.71 16.06 51.88
C ALA A 139 41.73 16.95 52.60
N ASN A 140 41.59 18.28 52.50
CA ASN A 140 42.45 19.23 53.20
C ASN A 140 42.26 19.14 54.72
N VAL A 141 41.01 19.09 55.21
CA VAL A 141 40.72 18.94 56.65
C VAL A 141 41.27 17.64 57.20
N TYR A 142 41.17 16.53 56.48
CA TYR A 142 41.78 15.27 56.91
C TYR A 142 43.31 15.36 56.94
N ALA A 143 43.95 16.01 55.96
CA ALA A 143 45.39 16.22 55.94
C ALA A 143 45.86 17.15 57.07
N ASP A 144 45.11 18.21 57.36
CA ASP A 144 45.38 19.13 58.46
C ASP A 144 45.17 18.45 59.81
N GLN A 145 44.11 17.64 59.97
CA GLN A 145 43.87 16.85 61.18
C GLN A 145 44.97 15.79 61.41
N GLU A 146 45.50 15.19 60.35
CA GLU A 146 46.64 14.25 60.44
C GLU A 146 47.95 14.98 60.81
N ASN A 147 48.13 16.23 60.35
CA ASN A 147 49.26 17.10 60.75
C ASN A 147 49.13 17.66 62.17
N ASP A 148 47.92 18.05 62.61
CA ASP A 148 47.63 18.53 63.96
C ASP A 148 47.63 17.38 64.98
N SER A 149 47.33 16.14 64.59
CA SER A 149 47.48 14.96 65.44
C SER A 149 48.94 14.68 65.87
N ARG A 150 49.91 15.45 65.35
CA ARG A 150 51.30 15.46 65.81
C ARG A 150 51.50 16.28 67.08
N TRP A 151 50.53 17.10 67.47
CA TRP A 151 50.54 17.91 68.69
C TRP A 151 49.16 17.86 69.38
N GLU A 152 49.14 17.29 70.58
CA GLU A 152 48.01 17.25 71.54
C GLU A 152 47.18 15.95 71.63
N ASP A 153 47.59 15.13 72.60
CA ASP A 153 46.71 14.34 73.45
C ASP A 153 45.70 15.27 74.15
N ASN A 154 44.49 15.40 73.60
CA ASN A 154 43.31 15.83 74.34
C ASN A 154 42.12 14.95 73.93
N GLU A 155 41.74 14.02 74.81
CA GLU A 155 40.72 12.98 74.54
C GLU A 155 39.28 13.51 74.35
N ILE A 156 39.02 14.78 74.69
CA ILE A 156 37.66 15.34 74.75
C ILE A 156 37.15 15.79 73.36
N ASP A 157 38.01 16.32 72.48
CA ASP A 157 37.62 16.79 71.14
C ASP A 157 37.44 15.66 70.12
N LYS A 158 38.08 14.49 70.33
CA LYS A 158 37.96 13.33 69.42
C LYS A 158 36.56 12.72 69.40
N ALA A 159 35.80 12.81 70.50
CA ALA A 159 34.46 12.23 70.58
C ALA A 159 33.44 13.07 69.80
N GLU A 160 33.52 14.40 69.90
CA GLU A 160 32.59 15.33 69.24
C GLU A 160 32.83 15.36 67.71
N VAL A 161 34.10 15.31 67.29
CA VAL A 161 34.45 15.21 65.87
C VAL A 161 34.01 13.87 65.28
N ARG A 162 34.18 12.74 66.00
CA ARG A 162 33.66 11.44 65.53
C ARG A 162 32.14 11.44 65.39
N GLN A 163 31.43 12.02 66.35
CA GLN A 163 29.97 12.12 66.30
C GLN A 163 29.50 12.95 65.09
N THR A 164 30.24 14.00 64.75
CA THR A 164 29.96 14.84 63.58
C THR A 164 30.23 14.10 62.26
N VAL A 165 31.34 13.37 62.17
CA VAL A 165 31.69 12.55 60.99
C VAL A 165 30.69 11.41 60.80
N ASP A 166 30.31 10.72 61.87
CA ASP A 166 29.27 9.67 61.82
C ASP A 166 27.92 10.25 61.37
N GLY A 167 27.57 11.46 61.84
CA GLY A 167 26.38 12.19 61.38
C GLY A 167 26.41 12.51 59.88
N MET A 168 27.56 12.91 59.35
CA MET A 168 27.73 13.17 57.91
C MET A 168 27.62 11.88 57.08
N VAL A 169 28.25 10.79 57.52
CA VAL A 169 28.13 9.48 56.85
C VAL A 169 26.67 9.02 56.82
N ASP A 170 25.93 9.21 57.92
CA ASP A 170 24.51 8.90 58.00
C ASP A 170 23.66 9.73 57.04
N PHE A 171 23.96 11.02 56.93
CA PHE A 171 23.29 11.93 56.01
C PHE A 171 23.55 11.56 54.54
N THR A 172 24.81 11.29 54.18
CA THR A 172 25.19 10.86 52.82
C THR A 172 24.55 9.53 52.45
N ARG A 173 24.44 8.59 53.41
CA ARG A 173 23.73 7.33 53.22
C ARG A 173 22.25 7.54 52.92
N ARG A 174 21.57 8.37 53.71
CA ARG A 174 20.14 8.69 53.51
C ARG A 174 19.88 9.42 52.18
N LEU A 175 20.80 10.29 51.75
CA LEU A 175 20.73 10.93 50.44
C LEU A 175 20.85 9.93 49.30
N LYS A 176 21.79 8.96 49.39
CA LYS A 176 21.92 7.90 48.39
C LYS A 176 20.66 7.02 48.32
N GLU A 177 20.11 6.65 49.47
CA GLU A 177 18.86 5.87 49.53
C GLU A 177 17.67 6.64 48.94
N ALA A 178 17.56 7.94 49.20
CA ALA A 178 16.52 8.78 48.62
C ALA A 178 16.64 8.91 47.09
N PHE A 179 17.87 9.04 46.57
CA PHE A 179 18.12 9.08 45.12
C PHE A 179 17.76 7.77 44.44
N VAL A 180 18.13 6.63 45.04
CA VAL A 180 17.77 5.30 44.52
C VAL A 180 16.25 5.09 44.56
N ALA A 181 15.58 5.55 45.62
CA ALA A 181 14.12 5.49 45.74
C ALA A 181 13.40 6.38 44.71
N LEU A 182 14.02 7.48 44.27
CA LEU A 182 13.49 8.37 43.23
C LEU A 182 13.74 7.83 41.80
N ALA A 183 14.87 7.16 41.56
CA ALA A 183 15.22 6.62 40.24
C ALA A 183 14.63 5.24 39.94
N GLY A 184 14.48 4.37 40.95
CA GLY A 184 13.99 2.99 40.78
C GLY A 184 12.58 2.83 40.19
N PRO A 185 11.60 3.72 40.47
CA PRO A 185 10.27 3.67 39.85
C PRO A 185 10.28 4.04 38.36
N GLU A 186 11.21 4.88 37.92
CA GLU A 186 11.32 5.30 36.52
C GLU A 186 11.97 4.20 35.66
N GLU A 187 13.05 3.57 36.14
CA GLU A 187 13.71 2.48 35.42
C GLU A 187 12.78 1.29 35.14
N LYS A 188 11.92 0.92 36.11
CA LYS A 188 10.92 -0.15 35.89
C LYS A 188 9.89 0.21 34.82
N LYS A 189 9.48 1.47 34.74
CA LYS A 189 8.54 1.93 33.70
C LYS A 189 9.21 1.98 32.33
N VAL A 190 10.47 2.43 32.26
CA VAL A 190 11.23 2.46 31.02
C VAL A 190 11.48 1.04 30.51
N GLN A 191 11.89 0.10 31.36
CA GLN A 191 12.07 -1.30 30.97
C GLN A 191 10.78 -1.97 30.50
N GLN A 192 9.64 -1.71 31.15
CA GLN A 192 8.35 -2.22 30.67
C GLN A 192 7.95 -1.63 29.31
N MET A 193 8.22 -0.34 29.10
CA MET A 193 7.91 0.34 27.84
C MET A 193 8.84 -0.13 26.71
N GLU A 194 10.10 -0.44 27.03
CA GLU A 194 11.08 -0.97 26.07
C GLU A 194 10.79 -2.43 25.71
N ALA A 195 10.44 -3.27 26.69
CA ALA A 195 9.97 -4.63 26.45
C ALA A 195 8.68 -4.67 25.61
N GLN A 196 7.76 -3.71 25.82
CA GLN A 196 6.57 -3.58 25.00
C GLN A 196 6.91 -3.19 23.55
N ARG A 197 7.81 -2.22 23.35
CA ARG A 197 8.28 -1.84 22.00
C ARG A 197 8.96 -2.99 21.28
N GLU A 198 9.74 -3.81 21.99
CA GLU A 198 10.39 -4.98 21.40
C GLU A 198 9.37 -6.04 20.98
N LYS A 199 8.33 -6.25 21.79
CA LYS A 199 7.22 -7.15 21.45
C LYS A 199 6.45 -6.65 20.21
N ASP A 200 6.11 -5.36 20.16
CA ASP A 200 5.41 -4.77 19.02
C ASP A 200 6.27 -4.83 17.74
N ALA A 201 7.58 -4.61 17.85
CA ALA A 201 8.51 -4.75 16.73
C ALA A 201 8.62 -6.20 16.22
N GLN A 202 8.52 -7.18 17.12
CA GLN A 202 8.54 -8.58 16.76
C GLN A 202 7.25 -9.00 16.04
N GLU A 203 6.08 -8.60 16.55
CA GLU A 203 4.79 -8.84 15.89
C GLU A 203 4.74 -8.19 14.50
N LEU A 204 5.31 -6.99 14.33
CA LEU A 204 5.41 -6.34 13.04
C LEU A 204 6.30 -7.12 12.06
N LYS A 205 7.44 -7.66 12.52
CA LYS A 205 8.33 -8.48 11.69
C LYS A 205 7.65 -9.77 11.24
N ASP A 206 6.90 -10.42 12.13
CA ASP A 206 6.17 -11.64 11.81
C ASP A 206 5.04 -11.35 10.81
N GLY A 207 4.29 -10.25 11.01
CA GLY A 207 3.29 -9.79 10.04
C GLY A 207 3.88 -9.47 8.66
N MET A 208 5.06 -8.84 8.60
CA MET A 208 5.76 -8.61 7.32
C MET A 208 6.19 -9.92 6.64
N ARG A 209 6.62 -10.92 7.42
CA ARG A 209 7.00 -12.24 6.89
C ARG A 209 5.79 -12.96 6.29
N GLU A 210 4.66 -12.94 6.98
CA GLU A 210 3.40 -13.51 6.47
C GLU A 210 2.95 -12.81 5.19
N MET A 211 2.99 -11.48 5.15
CA MET A 211 2.62 -10.70 3.96
C MET A 211 3.56 -11.00 2.78
N GLN A 212 4.86 -11.19 3.00
CA GLN A 212 5.79 -11.62 1.97
C GLN A 212 5.46 -13.04 1.46
N GLY A 213 5.07 -13.95 2.35
CA GLY A 213 4.61 -15.29 1.98
C GLY A 213 3.35 -15.24 1.12
N PHE A 214 2.38 -14.43 1.51
CA PHE A 214 1.16 -14.19 0.74
C PHE A 214 1.44 -13.59 -0.64
N MET A 215 2.32 -12.59 -0.73
CA MET A 215 2.76 -12.02 -2.01
C MET A 215 3.41 -13.06 -2.92
N ARG A 216 4.22 -13.97 -2.36
CA ARG A 216 4.83 -15.07 -3.11
C ARG A 216 3.79 -16.06 -3.64
N GLN A 217 2.81 -16.45 -2.80
CA GLN A 217 1.70 -17.31 -3.24
C GLN A 217 0.87 -16.65 -4.34
N MET A 218 0.58 -15.36 -4.20
CA MET A 218 -0.14 -14.59 -5.22
C MET A 218 0.64 -14.55 -6.53
N GLN A 219 1.95 -14.28 -6.52
CA GLN A 219 2.79 -14.33 -7.72
C GLN A 219 2.79 -15.72 -8.38
N GLN A 220 2.85 -16.80 -7.58
CA GLN A 220 2.75 -18.16 -8.11
C GLN A 220 1.39 -18.41 -8.76
N ALA A 221 0.29 -18.01 -8.11
CA ALA A 221 -1.06 -18.12 -8.67
C ALA A 221 -1.20 -17.33 -9.99
N PHE A 222 -0.62 -16.13 -10.07
CA PHE A 222 -0.59 -15.35 -11.30
C PHE A 222 0.28 -15.98 -12.40
N SER A 223 1.40 -16.61 -12.06
CA SER A 223 2.24 -17.32 -13.04
C SER A 223 1.60 -18.60 -13.60
N MET A 224 0.59 -19.16 -12.92
CA MET A 224 -0.16 -20.32 -13.39
C MET A 224 -1.35 -19.95 -14.27
N LEU A 225 -1.65 -18.65 -14.44
CA LEU A 225 -2.65 -18.22 -15.41
C LEU A 225 -2.07 -18.35 -16.83
N PRO A 226 -2.82 -18.95 -17.78
CA PRO A 226 -2.37 -19.04 -19.16
C PRO A 226 -2.15 -17.63 -19.72
N VAL A 227 -0.90 -17.32 -20.09
CA VAL A 227 -0.57 -16.13 -20.86
C VAL A 227 -1.22 -16.31 -22.23
N LEU A 228 -2.38 -15.69 -22.44
CA LEU A 228 -2.88 -15.41 -23.77
C LEU A 228 -1.82 -14.53 -24.44
N ALA A 229 -1.02 -15.14 -25.33
CA ALA A 229 -0.07 -14.46 -26.17
C ALA A 229 -0.83 -13.46 -27.05
N ALA A 230 -0.94 -12.22 -26.57
CA ALA A 230 -1.32 -11.10 -27.41
C ALA A 230 -0.14 -10.86 -28.37
N SER A 231 -0.39 -11.23 -29.62
CA SER A 231 0.42 -10.92 -30.79
C SER A 231 0.94 -9.48 -30.78
N THR A 232 2.23 -9.34 -31.05
CA THR A 232 2.89 -8.11 -31.53
C THR A 232 2.06 -7.35 -32.56
N PRO A 233 2.16 -6.01 -32.54
CA PRO A 233 2.39 -5.31 -33.80
C PRO A 233 3.61 -4.38 -33.75
N ALA A 234 4.44 -4.56 -34.76
CA ALA A 234 5.04 -3.55 -35.62
C ALA A 234 5.81 -2.35 -35.02
N GLN A 235 7.09 -2.34 -35.38
CA GLN A 235 7.99 -1.19 -35.46
C GLN A 235 7.36 0.02 -36.17
N THR A 236 7.55 1.22 -35.61
CA THR A 236 7.63 2.46 -36.41
C THR A 236 8.71 3.39 -35.85
N GLN A 237 9.84 3.38 -36.56
CA GLN A 237 10.77 4.46 -36.90
C GLN A 237 11.17 5.52 -35.85
N GLN A 238 12.47 5.46 -35.53
CA GLN A 238 13.30 6.57 -35.12
C GLN A 238 13.42 7.62 -36.24
N ILE A 239 13.32 8.91 -35.88
CA ILE A 239 14.01 10.00 -36.59
C ILE A 239 14.78 10.80 -35.52
N HIS A 240 16.10 10.78 -35.64
CA HIS A 240 17.03 11.67 -34.96
C HIS A 240 17.04 13.05 -35.64
N THR A 241 17.12 14.16 -34.89
CA THR A 241 18.34 15.00 -34.76
C THR A 241 18.09 16.27 -33.92
N PRO A 242 19.15 16.90 -33.37
CA PRO A 242 19.12 17.77 -32.18
C PRO A 242 19.15 19.28 -32.52
N THR A 243 19.03 20.16 -31.52
CA THR A 243 19.94 21.32 -31.25
C THR A 243 19.35 22.35 -30.25
N GLN A 244 20.19 22.72 -29.27
CA GLN A 244 20.29 23.96 -28.47
C GLN A 244 19.19 24.44 -27.50
N SER A 245 19.59 24.41 -26.22
CA SER A 245 19.74 25.56 -25.31
C SER A 245 19.04 26.88 -25.64
N GLN A 246 18.18 27.35 -24.74
CA GLN A 246 18.39 28.61 -24.02
C GLN A 246 17.37 28.78 -22.87
N ALA A 247 17.87 29.29 -21.75
CA ALA A 247 17.11 29.72 -20.59
C ALA A 247 16.31 31.00 -20.90
N SER A 248 15.15 31.16 -20.26
CA SER A 248 14.72 32.42 -19.62
C SER A 248 13.40 32.25 -18.87
N THR A 249 13.51 32.38 -17.55
CA THR A 249 12.65 33.11 -16.62
C THR A 249 11.38 33.75 -17.20
N THR A 250 10.21 33.46 -16.61
CA THR A 250 9.26 34.48 -16.12
C THR A 250 8.29 33.83 -15.13
N MET A 251 8.30 34.33 -13.89
CA MET A 251 7.30 34.04 -12.86
C MET A 251 5.98 34.73 -13.21
N GLN A 252 4.85 34.06 -13.00
CA GLN A 252 3.59 34.75 -12.73
C GLN A 252 2.72 33.94 -11.76
N THR A 253 2.79 34.39 -10.51
CA THR A 253 1.86 34.13 -9.42
C THR A 253 0.61 34.97 -9.64
N THR A 254 -0.57 34.35 -9.70
CA THR A 254 -1.86 35.05 -9.62
C THR A 254 -2.64 34.55 -8.41
N VAL A 255 -2.66 35.41 -7.39
CA VAL A 255 -3.60 35.40 -6.26
C VAL A 255 -4.81 36.24 -6.66
N PRO A 256 -6.04 35.88 -6.27
CA PRO A 256 -7.08 36.86 -6.06
C PRO A 256 -7.41 37.01 -4.57
N ALA A 257 -7.16 38.21 -4.05
CA ALA A 257 -7.55 38.64 -2.72
C ALA A 257 -8.97 39.22 -2.71
N LYS A 258 -9.75 38.77 -1.73
CA LYS A 258 -10.74 39.49 -0.89
C LYS A 258 -11.56 40.65 -1.51
N ALA A 259 -12.88 40.46 -1.48
CA ALA A 259 -13.82 41.55 -1.22
C ALA A 259 -14.14 41.58 0.29
N VAL A 260 -13.88 42.73 0.92
CA VAL A 260 -14.27 43.09 2.28
C VAL A 260 -15.46 44.06 2.17
N THR A 261 -16.53 43.78 2.90
CA THR A 261 -17.56 44.78 3.24
C THR A 261 -17.81 44.72 4.74
N THR A 262 -17.31 45.75 5.42
CA THR A 262 -17.75 46.32 6.70
C THR A 262 -19.21 46.79 6.59
N SER A 263 -20.06 47.01 7.59
CA SER A 263 -20.03 47.11 9.06
C SER A 263 -21.49 47.10 9.52
N ALA A 264 -21.80 46.66 10.75
CA ALA A 264 -22.60 47.45 11.72
C ALA A 264 -22.88 46.69 13.01
N VAL A 265 -22.36 47.25 14.10
CA VAL A 265 -22.63 46.95 15.50
C VAL A 265 -24.04 47.41 15.88
N LYS A 266 -24.77 46.64 16.69
CA LYS A 266 -25.68 47.21 17.69
C LYS A 266 -25.83 46.30 18.91
N LYS A 267 -25.42 46.86 20.05
CA LYS A 267 -25.66 46.39 21.42
C LYS A 267 -27.15 46.42 21.74
N LYS A 268 -27.65 45.39 22.43
CA LYS A 268 -28.27 45.50 23.76
C LYS A 268 -28.29 44.12 24.42
#